data_AF-A0A328SIB3-F1
#
_entry.id   AF-A0A328SIB3-F1
#
_cell.length_a   1.000
_cell.length_b   1.000
_cell.length_c   1.000
_cell.angle_alpha   90.00
_cell.angle_beta   90.00
_cell.angle_gamma   90.00
#
_symmetry.space_group_name_H-M   'P 1'
#
loop_
_entity.id
_entity.type
_entity.pdbx_description
1 polymer ?
#
loop_
_entity_poly.entity_id
_entity_poly.type
_entity_poly.pdbx_seq_one_letter_code
_entity_poly.pdbx_strand_id
1 'polypeptide(L)'
;MHKPTKREIILAVTMFISYIIYVLIMSIIMDFIGLGDTGTSTAGAVSLETLVSLIFSMMNEELIKFIPLMFFMRLFYKYSENRNVSFILSSLIVLVGFGLLHYDGNTAIYSVLLYQGFGTIFEVYGYYKTRNLLVPYLSHLLTDAFLLSLTLL
;
A
#
# COMPACT_ATOMS: atom_id res chain seq x y z
N MET A 1 -6.38 17.17 10.03
CA MET A 1 -5.03 16.58 9.87
C MET A 1 -4.02 17.46 10.59
N HIS A 2 -3.09 16.88 11.35
CA HIS A 2 -1.96 17.63 11.93
C HIS A 2 -0.69 17.34 11.14
N LYS A 3 0.27 18.28 11.18
CA LYS A 3 1.58 18.10 10.52
C LYS A 3 2.33 16.91 11.14
N PRO A 4 3.02 16.07 10.36
CA PRO A 4 3.83 14.98 10.89
C PRO A 4 5.01 15.51 11.70
N THR A 5 5.26 14.88 12.85
CA THR A 5 6.45 15.06 13.66
C THR A 5 7.66 14.38 13.01
N LYS A 6 8.88 14.74 13.46
CA LYS A 6 10.12 14.09 12.97
C LYS A 6 10.08 12.56 13.12
N ARG A 7 9.53 12.05 14.22
CA ARG A 7 9.41 10.61 14.48
C ARG A 7 8.43 9.93 13.52
N GLU A 8 7.33 10.59 13.20
CA GLU A 8 6.35 10.10 12.23
C GLU A 8 6.92 10.09 10.80
N ILE A 9 7.74 11.08 10.44
CA ILE A 9 8.45 11.09 9.15
C ILE A 9 9.44 9.92 9.07
N ILE A 10 10.22 9.68 10.13
CA ILE A 10 11.13 8.52 10.20
C ILE A 10 10.34 7.21 10.06
N LEU A 11 9.17 7.12 10.70
CA LEU A 11 8.31 5.95 10.56
C LEU A 11 7.82 5.78 9.11
N ALA A 12 7.36 6.85 8.44
CA ALA A 12 6.93 6.79 7.04
C ALA A 12 8.05 6.29 6.13
N VAL A 13 9.27 6.81 6.29
CA VAL A 13 10.46 6.34 5.53
C VAL A 13 10.78 4.88 5.85
N THR A 14 10.64 4.46 7.10
CA THR A 14 10.86 3.06 7.50
C THR A 14 9.83 2.14 6.87
N MET A 15 8.56 2.54 6.79
CA MET A 15 7.49 1.77 6.14
C MET A 15 7.72 1.65 4.64
N PHE A 16 8.14 2.74 3.99
CA PHE A 16 8.58 2.73 2.60
C PHE A 16 9.71 1.71 2.36
N ILE A 17 10.80 1.77 3.13
CA ILE A 17 11.92 0.83 2.98
C ILE A 17 11.47 -0.61 3.22
N SER A 18 10.60 -0.82 4.21
CA SER A 18 10.06 -2.15 4.53
C SER A 18 9.21 -2.71 3.39
N TYR A 19 8.41 -1.86 2.72
CA TYR A 19 7.65 -2.22 1.53
C TYR A 19 8.60 -2.67 0.40
N ILE A 20 9.65 -1.89 0.11
CA ILE A 20 10.61 -2.25 -0.95
C ILE A 20 11.29 -3.59 -0.65
N ILE A 21 11.75 -3.80 0.58
CA ILE A 21 12.34 -5.08 1.01
C ILE A 21 11.32 -6.21 0.84
N TYR A 22 10.07 -5.99 1.24
CA TYR A 22 9.01 -6.97 1.09
C TYR A 22 8.79 -7.36 -0.38
N VAL A 23 8.67 -6.39 -1.28
CA VAL A 23 8.49 -6.65 -2.72
C VAL A 23 9.67 -7.46 -3.27
N LEU A 24 10.92 -7.09 -2.93
CA LEU A 24 12.10 -7.84 -3.38
C LEU A 24 12.10 -9.29 -2.89
N ILE A 25 11.78 -9.51 -1.60
CA ILE A 25 11.69 -10.86 -1.03
C ILE A 25 10.58 -11.65 -1.74
N MET A 26 9.41 -11.04 -1.93
CA MET A 26 8.29 -11.68 -2.59
C MET A 26 8.64 -12.04 -4.04
N SER A 27 9.29 -11.16 -4.80
CA SER A 27 9.74 -11.48 -6.16
C SER A 27 10.68 -12.68 -6.19
N ILE A 28 11.66 -12.77 -5.29
CA ILE A 28 12.54 -13.94 -5.20
C ILE A 28 11.75 -15.22 -4.90
N ILE A 29 10.79 -15.16 -3.98
CA ILE A 29 9.94 -16.31 -3.63
C ILE A 29 9.10 -16.73 -4.83
N MET A 30 8.49 -15.78 -5.53
CA MET A 30 7.62 -16.01 -6.67
C MET A 30 8.39 -16.63 -7.84
N ASP A 31 9.59 -16.12 -8.13
CA ASP A 31 10.48 -16.69 -9.15
C ASP A 31 10.88 -18.13 -8.78
N PHE A 32 11.22 -18.37 -7.51
CA PHE A 32 11.62 -19.71 -7.04
C PHE A 32 10.52 -20.76 -7.20
N ILE A 33 9.25 -20.39 -6.99
CA ILE A 33 8.10 -21.29 -7.16
C ILE A 33 7.54 -21.33 -8.60
N GLY A 34 8.21 -20.67 -9.55
CA GLY A 34 7.80 -20.64 -10.96
C GLY A 34 6.58 -19.77 -11.25
N LEU A 35 6.25 -18.84 -10.36
CA LEU A 35 5.16 -17.87 -10.49
C LEU A 35 5.66 -16.43 -10.73
N GLY A 36 6.94 -16.28 -11.06
CA GLY A 36 7.56 -15.01 -11.42
C GLY A 36 6.78 -14.27 -12.49
N ASP A 37 6.68 -12.95 -12.34
CA ASP A 37 5.92 -12.12 -13.28
C ASP A 37 6.63 -12.08 -14.63
N THR A 38 5.93 -12.50 -15.69
CA THR A 38 6.43 -12.43 -17.08
C THR A 38 5.87 -11.21 -17.81
N GLY A 39 5.09 -10.37 -17.12
CA GLY A 39 4.53 -9.15 -17.65
C GLY A 39 5.62 -8.16 -18.05
N THR A 40 5.73 -7.89 -19.35
CA THR A 40 6.47 -6.73 -19.84
C THR A 40 5.77 -5.47 -19.35
N SER A 41 6.36 -4.75 -18.41
CA SER A 41 5.93 -3.40 -18.09
C SER A 41 6.09 -2.55 -19.36
N THR A 42 4.98 -2.09 -19.94
CA THR A 42 5.05 -1.04 -20.96
C THR A 42 5.55 0.21 -20.27
N ALA A 43 6.81 0.58 -20.51
CA ALA A 43 7.39 1.83 -20.05
C ALA A 43 6.55 3.00 -20.59
N GLY A 44 5.68 3.54 -19.76
CA GLY A 44 4.96 4.77 -20.06
C GLY A 44 5.92 5.95 -20.05
N ALA A 45 5.73 6.91 -20.95
CA ALA A 45 6.51 8.15 -20.91
C ALA A 45 6.18 8.91 -19.61
N VAL A 46 7.16 9.02 -18.70
CA VAL A 46 7.00 9.85 -17.50
C VAL A 46 7.08 11.31 -17.90
N SER A 47 6.04 12.06 -17.60
CA SER A 47 5.94 13.49 -17.80
C SER A 47 5.86 14.24 -16.47
N LEU A 48 6.09 15.55 -16.50
CA LEU A 48 5.92 16.40 -15.32
C LEU A 48 4.47 16.37 -14.81
N GLU A 49 3.50 16.16 -15.70
CA GLU A 49 2.09 15.96 -15.38
C GLU A 49 1.87 14.66 -14.58
N THR A 50 2.49 13.54 -14.97
CA THR A 50 2.36 12.28 -14.23
C THR A 50 2.92 12.37 -12.81
N LEU A 51 4.00 13.14 -12.60
CA LEU A 51 4.58 13.35 -11.27
C LEU A 51 3.69 14.20 -10.36
N VAL A 52 3.05 15.25 -10.91
CA VAL A 52 2.11 16.07 -10.14
C VAL A 52 0.82 15.30 -9.82
N SER A 53 0.32 14.54 -10.79
CA SER A 53 -0.86 13.68 -10.61
C SER A 53 -0.65 12.65 -9.50
N LEU A 54 0.56 12.07 -9.41
CA LEU A 54 0.93 11.10 -8.39
C LEU A 54 0.65 11.60 -6.97
N ILE A 55 1.00 12.85 -6.65
CA ILE A 55 0.77 13.46 -5.33
C ILE A 55 -0.71 13.37 -4.93
N PHE A 56 -1.62 13.69 -5.85
CA PHE A 56 -3.05 13.66 -5.57
C PHE A 56 -3.63 12.25 -5.65
N SER A 57 -3.15 11.42 -6.58
CA SER A 57 -3.58 10.02 -6.73
C SER A 57 -3.32 9.23 -5.45
N MET A 58 -2.12 9.37 -4.87
CA MET A 58 -1.73 8.65 -3.66
C MET A 58 -2.62 9.02 -2.46
N MET A 59 -3.01 10.29 -2.34
CA MET A 59 -3.96 10.70 -1.28
C MET A 59 -5.34 10.08 -1.48
N ASN A 60 -5.82 10.03 -2.73
CA ASN A 60 -7.10 9.40 -3.04
C ASN A 60 -7.10 7.91 -2.70
N GLU A 61 -6.02 7.20 -3.01
CA GLU A 61 -5.86 5.79 -2.67
C GLU A 61 -5.80 5.55 -1.16
N GLU A 62 -5.12 6.43 -0.40
CA GLU A 62 -5.18 6.38 1.06
C GLU A 62 -6.60 6.54 1.60
N LEU A 63 -7.42 7.40 0.99
CA LEU A 63 -8.82 7.56 1.39
C LEU A 63 -9.66 6.32 1.02
N ILE A 64 -9.42 5.73 -0.15
CA ILE A 64 -10.05 4.48 -0.60
C ILE A 64 -9.74 3.33 0.36
N LYS A 65 -8.55 3.30 0.97
CA LYS A 65 -8.19 2.31 2.01
C LYS A 65 -8.76 2.68 3.38
N PHE A 66 -8.67 3.94 3.76
CA PHE A 66 -8.97 4.41 5.11
C PHE A 66 -10.48 4.41 5.42
N ILE A 67 -11.33 4.79 4.47
CA ILE A 67 -12.78 4.82 4.67
C ILE A 67 -13.33 3.41 4.98
N PRO A 68 -13.05 2.36 4.17
CA PRO A 68 -13.41 0.99 4.51
C PRO A 68 -12.77 0.50 5.80
N LEU A 69 -11.50 0.84 6.07
CA LEU A 69 -10.84 0.45 7.31
C LEU A 69 -11.65 0.92 8.53
N MET A 70 -12.04 2.20 8.57
CA MET A 70 -12.81 2.76 9.68
C MET A 70 -14.23 2.18 9.77
N PHE A 71 -14.87 1.94 8.62
CA PHE A 71 -16.19 1.32 8.55
C PHE A 71 -16.18 -0.09 9.14
N PHE A 72 -15.27 -0.96 8.67
CA PHE A 72 -15.16 -2.33 9.15
C PHE A 72 -14.65 -2.39 10.59
N MET A 73 -13.77 -1.48 11.00
CA MET A 73 -13.34 -1.41 12.40
C MET A 73 -14.51 -1.19 13.32
N ARG A 74 -15.42 -0.27 12.97
CA ARG A 74 -16.65 -0.04 13.75
C ARG A 74 -17.57 -1.25 13.76
N LEU A 75 -17.72 -1.90 12.60
CA LEU A 75 -18.57 -3.08 12.47
C LEU A 75 -18.06 -4.24 13.33
N PHE A 76 -16.77 -4.58 13.23
CA PHE A 76 -16.20 -5.69 14.01
C PHE A 76 -16.05 -5.35 15.50
N TYR A 77 -15.86 -4.09 15.85
CA TYR A 77 -15.79 -3.69 17.25
C TYR A 77 -17.13 -3.90 17.96
N LYS A 78 -18.25 -3.72 17.24
CA LYS A 78 -19.60 -4.00 17.77
C LYS A 78 -19.78 -5.45 18.23
N TYR A 79 -19.09 -6.40 17.62
CA TYR A 79 -19.25 -7.83 17.92
C TYR A 79 -18.10 -8.43 18.72
N SER A 80 -16.88 -7.94 18.52
CA SER A 80 -15.70 -8.48 19.20
C SER A 80 -15.39 -7.79 20.52
N GLU A 81 -15.88 -6.55 20.72
CA GLU A 81 -15.49 -5.64 21.81
C GLU A 81 -13.96 -5.46 21.96
N ASN A 82 -13.20 -5.89 20.95
CA ASN A 82 -11.75 -5.96 20.97
C ASN A 82 -11.19 -5.16 19.80
N ARG A 83 -10.55 -4.04 20.13
CA ARG A 83 -9.97 -3.13 19.15
C ARG A 83 -8.92 -3.78 18.27
N ASN A 84 -8.09 -4.67 18.82
CA ASN A 84 -7.01 -5.32 18.09
C ASN A 84 -7.56 -6.34 17.09
N VAL A 85 -8.51 -7.17 17.53
CA VAL A 85 -9.20 -8.13 16.64
C VAL A 85 -9.93 -7.39 15.52
N SER A 86 -10.66 -6.32 15.87
CA SER A 86 -11.37 -5.49 14.89
C SER A 86 -10.43 -4.88 13.87
N PHE A 87 -9.28 -4.37 14.32
CA PHE A 87 -8.27 -3.81 13.43
C PHE A 87 -7.70 -4.87 12.49
N ILE A 88 -7.30 -6.04 13.00
CA ILE A 88 -6.74 -7.13 12.19
C ILE A 88 -7.73 -7.56 11.10
N LEU A 89 -8.99 -7.81 11.47
CA LEU A 89 -10.03 -8.22 10.52
C LEU A 89 -10.32 -7.14 9.46
N SER A 90 -10.37 -5.88 9.87
CA SER A 90 -10.61 -4.76 8.94
C SER A 90 -9.43 -4.57 8.00
N SER A 91 -8.21 -4.67 8.51
CA SER A 91 -6.98 -4.59 7.71
C SER A 91 -6.95 -5.70 6.67
N LEU A 92 -7.28 -6.96 7.02
CA LEU A 92 -7.35 -8.06 6.05
C LEU A 92 -8.31 -7.75 4.89
N ILE A 93 -9.50 -7.19 5.18
CA ILE A 93 -10.45 -6.80 4.13
C ILE A 93 -9.88 -5.69 3.25
N VAL A 94 -9.23 -4.68 3.85
CA VAL A 94 -8.63 -3.57 3.10
C VAL A 94 -7.49 -4.05 2.21
N LEU A 95 -6.61 -4.92 2.70
CA LEU A 95 -5.49 -5.47 1.93
C LEU A 95 -5.99 -6.25 0.71
N VAL A 96 -6.96 -7.15 0.92
CA VAL A 96 -7.55 -7.92 -0.18
C VAL A 96 -8.29 -7.00 -1.14
N GLY A 97 -9.14 -6.11 -0.62
CA GLY A 97 -9.92 -5.18 -1.45
C GLY A 97 -9.03 -4.25 -2.28
N PHE A 98 -7.96 -3.71 -1.69
CA PHE A 98 -7.01 -2.84 -2.38
C PHE A 98 -6.22 -3.58 -3.45
N GLY A 99 -5.75 -4.81 -3.18
CA GLY A 99 -5.11 -5.64 -4.19
C GLY A 99 -6.05 -5.97 -5.36
N LEU A 100 -7.33 -6.25 -5.09
CA LEU A 100 -8.32 -6.52 -6.13
C LEU A 100 -8.66 -5.27 -6.98
N LEU A 101 -8.55 -4.06 -6.44
CA LEU A 101 -8.70 -2.83 -7.22
C LEU A 101 -7.60 -2.64 -8.27
N HIS A 102 -6.45 -3.29 -8.08
CA HIS A 102 -5.31 -3.28 -9.01
C HIS A 102 -5.36 -4.40 -10.05
N TYR A 103 -6.36 -5.27 -9.99
CA TYR A 103 -6.51 -6.32 -10.99
C TYR A 103 -7.05 -5.75 -12.31
N ASP A 104 -6.22 -5.82 -13.34
CA ASP A 104 -6.52 -5.30 -14.69
C ASP A 104 -7.09 -6.37 -15.63
N GLY A 105 -7.29 -7.60 -15.15
CA GLY A 105 -7.74 -8.74 -15.96
C GLY A 105 -6.60 -9.57 -16.58
N ASN A 106 -5.40 -8.99 -16.72
CA ASN A 106 -4.26 -9.63 -17.40
C ASN A 106 -3.17 -10.08 -16.41
N THR A 107 -2.97 -9.31 -15.35
CA THR A 107 -2.00 -9.60 -14.30
C THR A 107 -2.52 -10.73 -13.43
N ALA A 108 -1.68 -11.68 -13.05
CA ALA A 108 -2.13 -12.79 -12.21
C ALA A 108 -2.69 -12.28 -10.86
N ILE A 109 -3.87 -12.79 -10.45
CA ILE A 109 -4.57 -12.33 -9.24
C ILE A 109 -3.68 -12.45 -7.99
N TYR A 110 -2.87 -13.52 -7.89
CA TYR A 110 -1.95 -13.69 -6.77
C TYR A 110 -0.89 -12.58 -6.72
N SER A 111 -0.44 -12.08 -7.89
CA SER A 111 0.58 -11.04 -7.99
C SER A 111 0.03 -9.74 -7.42
N VAL A 112 -1.17 -9.34 -7.84
CA VAL A 112 -1.80 -8.11 -7.34
C VAL A 112 -2.18 -8.18 -5.86
N LEU A 113 -2.54 -9.37 -5.36
CA LEU A 113 -2.81 -9.57 -3.94
C LEU A 113 -1.53 -9.53 -3.11
N LEU A 114 -0.43 -10.11 -3.57
CA LEU A 114 0.83 -10.13 -2.82
C LEU A 114 1.50 -8.77 -2.84
N TYR A 115 1.72 -8.17 -4.01
CA TYR A 115 2.47 -6.91 -4.11
C TYR A 115 1.64 -5.71 -3.65
N GLN A 116 0.51 -5.43 -4.28
CA GLN A 116 -0.31 -4.25 -3.96
C GLN A 116 -1.18 -4.50 -2.72
N GLY A 117 -1.86 -5.64 -2.65
CA GLY A 117 -2.77 -5.93 -1.55
C GLY A 117 -2.07 -6.07 -0.19
N PHE A 118 -1.24 -7.11 -0.03
CA PHE A 118 -0.53 -7.38 1.21
C PHE A 118 0.63 -6.41 1.46
N GLY A 119 1.26 -5.87 0.43
CA GLY A 119 2.27 -4.80 0.58
C GLY A 119 1.73 -3.56 1.29
N THR A 120 0.46 -3.19 1.07
CA THR A 120 -0.20 -2.08 1.78
C THR A 120 -0.27 -2.24 3.31
N ILE A 121 0.11 -3.39 3.87
CA ILE A 121 0.22 -3.57 5.33
C ILE A 121 1.15 -2.53 5.98
N PHE A 122 2.22 -2.10 5.29
CA PHE A 122 3.18 -1.13 5.82
C PHE A 122 2.54 0.25 6.00
N GLU A 123 1.67 0.66 5.07
CA GLU A 123 0.90 1.90 5.15
C GLU A 123 -0.16 1.80 6.25
N VAL A 124 -0.94 0.72 6.25
CA VAL A 124 -1.96 0.46 7.28
C VAL A 124 -1.37 0.46 8.68
N TYR A 125 -0.17 -0.11 8.86
CA TYR A 125 0.57 -0.06 10.11
C TYR A 125 1.04 1.35 10.47
N GLY A 126 1.53 2.12 9.51
CA GLY A 126 1.89 3.53 9.68
C GLY A 126 0.73 4.34 10.27
N TYR A 127 -0.48 4.15 9.76
CA TYR A 127 -1.69 4.75 10.33
C TYR A 127 -2.02 4.20 11.72
N TYR A 128 -1.98 2.88 11.92
CA TYR A 128 -2.30 2.25 13.20
C TYR A 128 -1.47 2.82 14.35
N LYS A 129 -0.17 3.02 14.11
CA LYS A 129 0.80 3.47 15.11
C LYS A 129 0.64 4.95 15.46
N THR A 130 0.26 5.79 14.49
CA THR A 130 0.31 7.26 14.61
C THR A 130 -1.05 7.93 14.67
N ARG A 131 -2.08 7.28 14.11
CA ARG A 131 -3.42 7.85 13.85
C ARG A 131 -3.38 9.08 12.95
N ASN A 132 -2.30 9.25 12.18
CA ASN A 132 -2.10 10.35 11.27
C ASN A 132 -2.08 9.83 9.82
N LEU A 133 -3.07 10.22 9.01
CA LEU A 133 -3.20 9.78 7.62
C LEU A 133 -2.06 10.32 6.71
N LEU A 134 -1.31 11.34 7.14
CA LEU A 134 -0.14 11.80 6.38
C LEU A 134 1.03 10.81 6.44
N VAL A 135 1.08 9.93 7.45
CA VAL A 135 2.15 8.92 7.58
C VAL A 135 2.05 7.82 6.52
N PRO A 136 0.91 7.12 6.36
CA PRO A 136 0.76 6.17 5.26
C PRO A 136 0.85 6.85 3.90
N TYR A 137 0.26 8.03 3.74
CA TYR A 137 0.36 8.81 2.50
C TYR A 137 1.81 9.09 2.09
N LEU A 138 2.66 9.54 3.02
CA LEU A 138 4.07 9.79 2.73
C LEU A 138 4.82 8.49 2.39
N SER A 139 4.52 7.40 3.10
CA SER A 139 5.10 6.09 2.78
C SER A 139 4.72 5.64 1.37
N HIS A 140 3.44 5.73 1.03
CA HIS A 140 2.88 5.33 -0.26
C HIS A 140 3.45 6.17 -1.41
N LEU A 141 3.46 7.50 -1.25
CA LEU A 141 4.04 8.41 -2.23
C LEU A 141 5.52 8.12 -2.48
N LEU A 142 6.30 7.80 -1.45
CA LEU A 142 7.71 7.43 -1.60
C LEU A 142 7.87 6.09 -2.33
N THR A 143 7.03 5.10 -2.00
CA THR A 143 7.03 3.79 -2.67
C THR A 143 6.77 3.95 -4.16
N ASP A 144 5.70 4.63 -4.54
CA ASP A 144 5.29 4.73 -5.94
C ASP A 144 6.22 5.64 -6.74
N ALA A 145 6.70 6.74 -6.15
CA ALA A 145 7.71 7.58 -6.80
C ALA A 145 9.00 6.81 -7.05
N PHE A 146 9.42 5.95 -6.10
CA PHE A 146 10.60 5.11 -6.26
C PHE A 146 10.39 4.05 -7.36
N LEU A 147 9.28 3.31 -7.32
CA LEU A 147 8.96 2.30 -8.32
C LEU A 147 8.84 2.90 -9.72
N LEU A 148 8.18 4.05 -9.86
CA LEU A 148 8.11 4.80 -11.11
C LEU A 148 9.50 5.21 -11.59
N SER A 149 10.38 5.68 -10.69
CA SER A 149 11.75 6.04 -11.06
C SER A 149 12.59 4.85 -11.54
N LEU A 150 12.32 3.64 -11.04
CA LEU A 150 12.98 2.42 -11.54
C LEU A 150 12.52 2.05 -12.95
N THR A 151 11.27 2.33 -13.32
CA THR A 151 10.79 2.10 -14.70
C THR A 151 11.39 3.04 -15.74
N LEU A 152 12.08 4.10 -15.30
CA LEU A 152 12.81 5.05 -16.15
C LEU A 152 14.26 4.66 -16.42
N LEU A 153 14.79 3.65 -15.73
CA LEU A 153 16.16 3.15 -15.86
C LEU A 153 16.20 1.94 -16.79
#